data_AF-J9C872-F1
#
_entry.id   AF-J9C872-F1
#
_cell.length_a   1.000
_cell.length_b   1.000
_cell.length_c   1.000
_cell.angle_alpha   90.00
_cell.angle_beta   90.00
_cell.angle_gamma   90.00
#
_symmetry.space_group_name_H-M   'P 1'
#
loop_
_entity.id
_entity.type
_entity.pdbx_description
1 polymer ?
#
loop_
_entity_poly.entity_id
_entity_poly.type
_entity_poly.pdbx_seq_one_letter_code
_entity_poly.pdbx_strand_id
1 'polypeptide(L)'
;MVIGFVIFNGSAIILMCCGWFFAIPVAIIYSGVLYYLLKKKYAKTHEDYQKVLDIAQKMANGDLEAPADIDAGMYEPLKNQLYQVREGFQKAVDAEVKSQRMKTELITNVSHDLKTPLTAIITYVDLLKKPDITDEEQADYIKTLEKKSQRLKQLIADLFDVSKAVSREMTP
;
A
#
# COMPACT_ATOMS: atom_id res chain seq x y z
N MET A 1 21.62 28.67 -13.26
CA MET A 1 22.99 28.10 -13.11
C MET A 1 23.64 27.77 -14.46
N VAL A 2 22.94 27.13 -15.41
CA VAL A 2 23.49 26.79 -16.74
C VAL A 2 23.77 28.03 -17.61
N ILE A 3 22.86 29.02 -17.63
CA ILE A 3 23.01 30.23 -18.44
C ILE A 3 24.24 31.06 -18.03
N GLY A 4 24.47 31.22 -16.72
CA GLY A 4 25.68 31.92 -16.22
C GLY A 4 26.97 31.17 -16.54
N PHE A 5 26.93 29.83 -16.53
CA PHE A 5 28.06 29.01 -16.96
C PHE A 5 28.33 29.15 -18.47
N VAL A 6 27.29 29.20 -19.30
CA VAL A 6 27.40 29.40 -20.76
C VAL A 6 27.95 30.79 -21.10
N ILE A 7 27.46 31.85 -20.44
CA ILE A 7 27.92 33.23 -20.66
C ILE A 7 29.38 33.40 -20.22
N PHE A 8 29.79 32.80 -19.09
CA PHE A 8 31.18 32.81 -18.62
C PHE A 8 32.12 32.03 -19.54
N ASN A 9 31.66 30.88 -20.06
CA ASN A 9 32.42 30.08 -21.02
C ASN A 9 32.59 30.85 -22.35
N GLY A 10 31.53 31.50 -22.83
CA GLY A 10 31.56 32.34 -24.03
C GLY A 10 32.50 33.55 -23.90
N SER A 11 32.49 34.26 -22.77
CA SER A 11 33.37 35.41 -22.56
C SER A 11 34.85 35.02 -22.44
N ALA A 12 35.16 33.88 -21.82
CA ALA A 12 36.51 33.33 -21.75
C ALA A 12 37.07 32.99 -23.15
N ILE A 13 36.24 32.43 -24.04
CA ILE A 13 36.62 32.11 -25.43
C ILE A 13 36.91 33.39 -26.22
N ILE A 14 36.12 34.45 -26.04
CA ILE A 14 36.32 35.74 -26.74
C ILE A 14 37.62 36.41 -26.30
N LEU A 15 37.94 36.39 -25.00
CA LEU A 15 39.18 36.94 -24.44
C LEU A 15 40.44 36.22 -24.95
N MET A 16 40.33 34.91 -25.14
CA MET A 16 41.39 34.06 -25.71
C MET A 16 41.75 34.41 -27.15
N CYS A 17 40.77 34.81 -27.96
CA CYS A 17 40.98 35.14 -29.37
C CYS A 17 41.76 36.46 -29.57
N CYS A 18 41.91 37.31 -28.55
CA CYS A 18 42.59 38.60 -28.66
C CYS A 18 44.14 38.53 -28.52
N GLY A 19 44.75 37.39 -28.17
CA GLY A 19 46.22 37.29 -28.04
C GLY A 19 46.77 35.87 -28.09
N TRP A 20 47.38 35.49 -29.21
CA TRP A 20 47.77 34.10 -29.51
C TRP A 20 48.81 33.49 -28.56
N PHE A 21 49.69 34.32 -27.97
CA PHE A 21 50.76 33.86 -27.08
C PHE A 21 50.29 33.53 -25.65
N PHE A 22 49.27 34.23 -25.13
CA PHE A 22 48.76 34.01 -23.76
C PHE A 22 47.53 33.10 -23.72
N ALA A 23 46.89 32.84 -24.86
CA ALA A 23 45.71 32.00 -24.97
C ALA A 23 45.94 30.57 -24.45
N ILE A 24 47.07 29.94 -24.82
CA ILE A 24 47.36 28.53 -24.49
C ILE A 24 47.42 28.27 -22.98
N PRO A 25 48.23 28.99 -22.16
CA PRO A 25 48.27 28.74 -20.72
C PRO A 25 46.94 29.05 -20.02
N VAL A 26 46.22 30.08 -20.46
CA VAL A 26 44.86 30.39 -19.95
C VAL A 26 43.90 29.24 -20.27
N ALA A 27 44.04 28.59 -21.43
CA ALA A 27 43.24 27.42 -21.82
C ALA A 27 43.41 26.26 -20.86
N ILE A 28 44.66 25.99 -20.52
CA ILE A 28 45.03 24.84 -19.69
C ILE A 28 44.47 25.05 -18.28
N ILE A 29 44.63 26.26 -17.72
CA ILE A 29 44.07 26.60 -16.41
C ILE A 29 42.54 26.52 -16.44
N TYR A 30 41.90 27.12 -17.45
CA TYR A 30 40.45 27.09 -17.60
C TYR A 30 39.91 25.67 -17.71
N SER A 31 40.53 24.83 -18.54
CA SER A 31 40.16 23.43 -18.74
C SER A 31 40.35 22.61 -17.46
N GLY A 32 41.42 22.85 -16.70
CA GLY A 32 41.65 22.22 -15.40
C GLY A 32 40.60 22.59 -14.35
N VAL A 33 40.27 23.88 -14.22
CA VAL A 33 39.21 24.37 -13.32
C VAL A 33 37.86 23.79 -13.73
N LEU A 34 37.55 23.79 -15.02
CA LEU A 34 36.32 23.22 -15.55
C LEU A 34 36.21 21.73 -15.27
N TYR A 35 37.26 20.96 -15.56
CA TYR A 35 37.34 19.53 -15.27
C TYR A 35 37.10 19.25 -13.79
N TYR A 36 37.70 20.03 -12.89
CA TYR A 36 37.51 19.89 -11.44
C TYR A 36 36.07 20.17 -11.00
N LEU A 37 35.44 21.25 -11.49
CA LEU A 37 34.05 21.59 -11.18
C LEU A 37 33.07 20.53 -11.70
N LEU A 38 33.29 20.03 -12.92
CA LEU A 38 32.50 18.94 -13.49
C LEU A 38 32.64 17.68 -12.64
N LYS A 39 33.87 17.24 -12.36
CA LYS A 39 34.13 16.04 -11.55
C LYS A 39 33.42 16.11 -10.19
N LYS A 40 33.48 17.26 -9.50
CA LYS A 40 32.81 17.47 -8.21
C LYS A 40 31.28 17.40 -8.32
N LYS A 41 30.69 18.01 -9.35
CA LYS A 41 29.23 17.94 -9.58
C LYS A 41 28.77 16.54 -9.96
N TYR A 42 29.46 15.87 -10.88
CA TYR A 42 29.13 14.50 -11.29
C TYR A 42 29.18 13.52 -10.12
N ALA A 43 30.19 13.63 -9.25
CA ALA A 43 30.29 12.78 -8.06
C ALA A 43 29.10 12.97 -7.11
N LYS A 44 28.70 14.22 -6.81
CA LYS A 44 27.56 14.50 -5.93
C LYS A 44 26.23 14.04 -6.54
N THR A 45 26.02 14.28 -7.83
CA THR A 45 24.80 13.82 -8.54
C THR A 45 24.69 12.30 -8.55
N HIS A 46 25.81 11.57 -8.69
CA HIS A 46 25.80 10.12 -8.62
C HIS A 46 25.42 9.62 -7.22
N GLU A 47 25.98 10.22 -6.17
CA GLU A 47 25.67 9.87 -4.78
C GLU A 47 24.19 10.11 -4.45
N ASP A 48 23.64 11.27 -4.82
CA ASP A 48 22.24 11.62 -4.57
C ASP A 48 21.28 10.68 -5.34
N TYR A 49 21.64 10.28 -6.55
CA TYR A 49 20.86 9.31 -7.33
C TYR A 49 20.82 7.91 -6.68
N GLN A 50 21.97 7.44 -6.18
CA GLN A 50 22.05 6.15 -5.49
C GLN A 50 21.22 6.12 -4.21
N LYS A 51 21.16 7.23 -3.46
CA LYS A 51 20.30 7.36 -2.27
C LYS A 51 18.82 7.17 -2.61
N VAL A 52 18.35 7.76 -3.71
CA VAL A 52 16.96 7.62 -4.15
C VAL A 52 16.66 6.20 -4.64
N LEU A 53 17.61 5.56 -5.34
CA LEU A 53 17.48 4.16 -5.72
C LEU A 53 17.40 3.22 -4.52
N ASP A 54 18.20 3.45 -3.48
CA ASP A 54 18.14 2.68 -2.24
C ASP A 54 16.77 2.78 -1.57
N ILE A 55 16.19 3.99 -1.51
CA ILE A 55 14.81 4.19 -1.00
C ILE A 55 13.82 3.39 -1.85
N ALA A 56 13.90 3.49 -3.17
CA ALA A 56 13.01 2.75 -4.07
C ALA A 56 13.15 1.23 -3.90
N GLN A 57 14.36 0.72 -3.73
CA GLN A 57 14.63 -0.70 -3.54
C GLN A 57 14.12 -1.21 -2.19
N LYS A 58 14.30 -0.43 -1.11
CA LYS A 58 13.75 -0.75 0.22
C LYS A 58 12.23 -0.84 0.18
N MET A 59 11.56 0.14 -0.42
CA MET A 59 10.11 0.11 -0.61
C MET A 59 9.65 -1.09 -1.45
N ALA A 60 10.39 -1.43 -2.52
CA ALA A 60 10.09 -2.60 -3.34
C ALA A 60 10.24 -3.93 -2.58
N ASN A 61 11.15 -3.99 -1.60
CA ASN A 61 11.33 -5.12 -0.71
C ASN A 61 10.32 -5.15 0.46
N GLY A 62 9.41 -4.17 0.54
CA GLY A 62 8.40 -4.06 1.59
C GLY A 62 8.86 -3.33 2.85
N ASP A 63 10.06 -2.75 2.86
CA ASP A 63 10.52 -1.88 3.94
C ASP A 63 9.98 -0.46 3.72
N LEU A 64 8.90 -0.15 4.45
CA LEU A 64 8.21 1.13 4.40
C LEU A 64 8.66 2.09 5.51
N GLU A 65 9.61 1.69 6.36
CA GLU A 65 10.08 2.46 7.52
C GLU A 65 11.31 3.34 7.21
N ALA A 66 11.75 3.39 5.95
CA ALA A 66 12.92 4.16 5.54
C ALA A 66 12.87 5.64 6.04
N PRO A 67 13.98 6.17 6.60
CA PRO A 67 14.06 7.53 7.15
C PRO A 67 13.69 8.60 6.13
N ALA A 68 12.79 9.50 6.53
CA ALA A 68 12.23 10.56 5.66
C ALA A 68 13.22 11.69 5.32
N ASP A 69 14.35 11.77 6.03
CA ASP A 69 15.24 12.92 6.10
C ASP A 69 16.46 12.85 5.16
N ILE A 70 16.50 11.86 4.26
CA ILE A 70 17.58 11.73 3.29
C ILE A 70 17.60 12.95 2.35
N ASP A 71 18.71 13.69 2.34
CA ASP A 71 19.00 14.74 1.35
C ASP A 71 19.29 14.09 -0.01
N ALA A 72 18.33 14.23 -0.92
CA ALA A 72 18.42 13.73 -2.30
C ALA A 72 18.86 14.84 -3.29
N GLY A 73 19.27 16.01 -2.79
CA GLY A 73 19.78 17.11 -3.60
C GLY A 73 18.81 17.51 -4.72
N MET A 74 19.20 17.30 -5.97
CA MET A 74 18.36 17.63 -7.13
C MET A 74 17.18 16.67 -7.35
N TYR A 75 17.19 15.51 -6.69
CA TYR A 75 16.15 14.47 -6.77
C TYR A 75 15.14 14.55 -5.62
N GLU A 76 15.16 15.62 -4.82
CA GLU A 76 14.13 15.90 -3.80
C GLU A 76 12.68 15.76 -4.30
N PRO A 77 12.31 16.25 -5.51
CA PRO A 77 10.96 16.03 -6.04
C PRO A 77 10.63 14.54 -6.24
N LEU A 78 11.60 13.75 -6.74
CA LEU A 78 11.43 12.32 -6.94
C LEU A 78 11.30 11.58 -5.60
N LYS A 79 12.13 11.94 -4.61
CA LYS A 79 12.01 11.44 -3.23
C LYS A 79 10.61 11.68 -2.67
N ASN A 80 10.07 12.89 -2.83
CA ASN A 80 8.73 13.23 -2.34
C ASN A 80 7.63 12.43 -3.05
N GLN A 81 7.75 12.19 -4.36
CA GLN A 81 6.83 11.32 -5.09
C GLN A 81 6.90 9.88 -4.59
N LEU A 82 8.10 9.35 -4.36
CA LEU A 82 8.29 8.02 -3.77
C LEU A 82 7.62 7.91 -2.39
N TYR A 83 7.72 8.93 -1.54
CA TYR A 83 7.02 8.94 -0.26
C TYR A 83 5.50 9.00 -0.39
N GLN A 84 4.95 9.73 -1.35
CA GLN A 84 3.51 9.72 -1.62
C GLN A 84 3.03 8.33 -2.07
N VAL A 85 3.80 7.66 -2.95
CA VAL A 85 3.51 6.29 -3.36
C VAL A 85 3.57 5.34 -2.17
N ARG A 86 4.58 5.48 -1.31
CA ARG A 86 4.72 4.70 -0.07
C ARG A 86 3.51 4.85 0.84
N GLU A 87 3.08 6.09 1.09
CA GLU A 87 1.94 6.37 1.96
C GLU A 87 0.64 5.80 1.37
N GLY A 88 0.43 5.96 0.06
CA GLY A 88 -0.72 5.38 -0.64
C GLY A 88 -0.71 3.84 -0.59
N PHE A 89 0.47 3.23 -0.78
CA PHE A 89 0.65 1.79 -0.69
C PHE A 89 0.38 1.27 0.73
N GLN A 90 0.93 1.91 1.76
CA GLN A 90 0.68 1.56 3.16
C GLN A 90 -0.81 1.60 3.49
N LYS A 91 -1.51 2.68 3.07
CA LYS A 91 -2.97 2.79 3.26
C LYS A 91 -3.73 1.67 2.55
N ALA A 92 -3.33 1.30 1.33
CA ALA A 92 -3.95 0.21 0.59
C ALA A 92 -3.73 -1.14 1.28
N VAL A 93 -2.52 -1.41 1.77
CA VAL A 93 -2.19 -2.62 2.52
C VAL A 93 -3.00 -2.69 3.82
N ASP A 94 -3.06 -1.59 4.59
CA ASP A 94 -3.83 -1.55 5.84
C ASP A 94 -5.32 -1.76 5.61
N ALA A 95 -5.88 -1.17 4.54
CA ALA A 95 -7.26 -1.39 4.14
C ALA A 95 -7.53 -2.84 3.75
N GLU A 96 -6.63 -3.48 2.99
CA GLU A 96 -6.74 -4.88 2.60
C GLU A 96 -6.62 -5.81 3.82
N VAL A 97 -5.67 -5.58 4.71
CA VAL A 97 -5.52 -6.36 5.95
C VAL A 97 -6.78 -6.24 6.82
N LYS A 98 -7.33 -5.03 6.96
CA LYS A 98 -8.58 -4.81 7.68
C LYS A 98 -9.74 -5.55 7.02
N SER A 99 -9.86 -5.49 5.70
CA SER A 99 -10.86 -6.22 4.92
C SER A 99 -10.77 -7.74 5.12
N GLN A 100 -9.57 -8.31 5.05
CA GLN A 100 -9.35 -9.74 5.28
C GLN A 100 -9.70 -10.16 6.72
N ARG A 101 -9.36 -9.34 7.72
CA ARG A 101 -9.76 -9.56 9.11
C ARG A 101 -11.27 -9.54 9.27
N MET A 102 -11.94 -8.52 8.73
CA MET A 102 -13.41 -8.40 8.78
C MET A 102 -14.11 -9.58 8.11
N LYS A 103 -13.62 -10.04 6.94
CA LYS A 103 -14.14 -11.25 6.28
C LYS A 103 -14.00 -12.49 7.17
N THR A 104 -12.84 -12.66 7.79
CA THR A 104 -12.56 -13.80 8.67
C THR A 104 -13.43 -13.77 9.92
N GLU A 105 -13.57 -12.61 10.56
CA GLU A 105 -14.45 -12.42 11.72
C GLU A 105 -15.91 -12.66 11.37
N LEU A 106 -16.40 -12.13 10.24
CA LEU A 106 -17.76 -12.34 9.77
C LEU A 106 -18.06 -13.83 9.56
N ILE A 107 -17.18 -14.54 8.85
CA ILE A 107 -17.35 -15.98 8.59
C ILE A 107 -17.35 -16.75 9.91
N THR A 108 -16.43 -16.45 10.82
CA THR A 108 -16.32 -17.16 12.11
C THR A 108 -17.55 -16.94 12.97
N ASN A 109 -17.97 -15.69 13.13
CA ASN A 109 -19.12 -15.31 13.96
C ASN A 109 -20.42 -15.88 13.39
N VAL A 110 -20.63 -15.76 12.08
CA VAL A 110 -21.84 -16.31 11.45
C VAL A 110 -21.83 -17.83 11.49
N SER A 111 -20.70 -18.50 11.26
CA SER A 111 -20.62 -19.96 11.38
C SER A 111 -21.02 -20.45 12.77
N HIS A 112 -20.58 -19.76 13.82
CA HIS A 112 -20.99 -20.05 15.19
C HIS A 112 -22.50 -19.86 15.40
N ASP A 113 -23.04 -18.74 14.91
CA ASP A 113 -24.45 -18.39 15.08
C ASP A 113 -25.40 -19.28 14.26
N LEU A 114 -24.95 -19.85 13.14
CA LEU A 114 -25.69 -20.84 12.35
C LEU A 114 -25.65 -22.23 13.00
N LYS A 115 -24.53 -22.62 13.63
CA LYS A 115 -24.38 -23.93 14.29
C LYS A 115 -25.39 -24.14 15.41
N THR A 116 -25.69 -23.10 16.19
CA THR A 116 -26.62 -23.16 17.33
C THR A 116 -28.06 -23.59 16.93
N PRO A 117 -28.76 -22.87 16.03
CA PRO A 117 -30.09 -23.27 15.59
C PRO A 117 -30.08 -24.58 14.79
N LEU A 118 -29.02 -24.85 14.01
CA LEU A 118 -28.88 -26.13 13.29
C LEU A 118 -28.81 -27.31 14.27
N THR A 119 -27.99 -27.20 15.31
CA THR A 119 -27.87 -28.24 16.35
C THR A 119 -29.21 -28.44 17.05
N ALA A 120 -29.92 -27.37 17.38
CA ALA A 120 -31.25 -27.47 17.95
C ALA A 120 -32.22 -28.22 17.01
N ILE A 121 -32.23 -27.89 15.71
CA ILE A 121 -33.07 -28.59 14.73
C ILE A 121 -32.78 -30.08 14.71
N ILE A 122 -31.51 -30.48 14.66
CA ILE A 122 -31.11 -31.89 14.69
C ILE A 122 -31.60 -32.56 15.98
N THR A 123 -31.38 -31.94 17.14
CA THR A 123 -31.81 -32.47 18.43
C THR A 123 -33.33 -32.67 18.50
N TYR A 124 -34.13 -31.68 18.08
CA TYR A 124 -35.59 -31.80 18.14
C TYR A 124 -36.13 -32.81 17.11
N VAL A 125 -35.49 -32.94 15.95
CA VAL A 125 -35.81 -34.03 15.00
C VAL A 125 -35.50 -35.40 15.62
N ASP A 126 -34.41 -35.54 16.36
CA ASP A 126 -34.07 -36.80 17.04
C ASP A 126 -34.99 -37.10 18.24
N LEU A 127 -35.46 -36.07 18.95
CA LEU A 127 -36.50 -36.23 19.97
C LEU A 127 -37.83 -36.70 19.36
N LEU A 128 -38.22 -36.17 18.19
CA LEU A 128 -39.42 -36.59 17.47
C LEU A 128 -39.37 -38.02 16.93
N LYS A 129 -38.19 -38.63 16.79
CA LYS A 129 -38.03 -40.03 16.36
C LYS A 129 -38.19 -41.03 17.50
N LYS A 130 -38.30 -40.59 18.76
CA LYS A 130 -38.44 -41.49 19.90
C LYS A 130 -39.83 -42.16 19.87
N PRO A 131 -39.92 -43.45 20.23
CA PRO A 131 -41.16 -44.22 20.11
C PRO A 131 -42.26 -43.81 21.12
N ASP A 132 -41.89 -43.20 22.25
CA ASP A 132 -42.80 -42.89 23.38
C ASP A 132 -43.05 -41.38 23.55
N ILE A 133 -43.30 -40.66 22.46
CA ILE A 133 -43.62 -39.22 22.50
C ILE A 133 -45.13 -39.00 22.59
N THR A 134 -45.56 -38.06 23.43
CA THR A 134 -46.96 -37.63 23.51
C THR A 134 -47.31 -36.64 22.39
N ASP A 135 -48.60 -36.53 22.04
CA ASP A 135 -49.07 -35.55 21.05
C ASP A 135 -48.75 -34.10 21.46
N GLU A 136 -48.75 -33.82 22.76
CA GLU A 136 -48.41 -32.49 23.31
C GLU A 136 -46.91 -32.17 23.13
N GLU A 137 -46.02 -33.12 23.46
CA GLU A 137 -44.58 -32.98 23.22
C GLU A 137 -44.26 -32.86 21.74
N GLN A 138 -44.94 -33.63 20.89
CA GLN A 138 -44.79 -33.54 19.44
C GLN A 138 -45.12 -32.13 18.94
N ALA A 139 -46.25 -31.56 19.37
CA ALA A 139 -46.64 -30.20 19.00
C ALA A 139 -45.62 -29.15 19.45
N ASP A 140 -45.09 -29.26 20.68
CA ASP A 140 -44.08 -28.34 21.21
C ASP A 140 -42.73 -28.46 20.50
N TYR A 141 -42.31 -29.67 20.13
CA TYR A 141 -41.10 -29.91 19.35
C TYR A 141 -41.21 -29.33 17.94
N ILE A 142 -42.36 -29.53 17.27
CA ILE A 142 -42.64 -28.94 15.95
C ILE A 142 -42.61 -27.40 16.02
N LYS A 143 -43.25 -26.81 17.03
CA LYS A 143 -43.24 -25.36 17.25
C LYS A 143 -41.82 -24.82 17.47
N THR A 144 -41.00 -25.56 18.21
CA THR A 144 -39.60 -25.19 18.43
C THR A 144 -38.78 -25.29 17.14
N LEU A 145 -38.98 -26.36 16.35
CA LEU A 145 -38.35 -26.53 15.04
C LEU A 145 -38.67 -25.39 14.08
N GLU A 146 -39.93 -24.98 14.01
CA GLU A 146 -40.36 -23.85 13.18
C GLU A 146 -39.63 -22.56 13.60
N LYS A 147 -39.60 -22.26 14.90
CA LYS A 147 -38.90 -21.08 15.44
C LYS A 147 -37.40 -21.09 15.13
N LYS A 148 -36.74 -22.24 15.28
CA LYS A 148 -35.29 -22.37 15.02
C LYS A 148 -34.97 -22.30 13.53
N SER A 149 -35.81 -22.89 12.67
CA SER A 149 -35.67 -22.83 11.21
C SER A 149 -35.86 -21.40 10.70
N GLN A 150 -36.85 -20.68 11.21
CA GLN A 150 -37.07 -19.27 10.87
C GLN A 150 -35.90 -18.38 11.32
N ARG A 151 -35.34 -18.63 12.53
CA ARG A 151 -34.13 -17.93 12.99
C ARG A 151 -32.93 -18.20 12.09
N LEU A 152 -32.70 -19.45 11.68
CA LEU A 152 -31.62 -19.82 10.77
C LEU A 152 -31.78 -19.11 9.41
N LYS A 153 -33.01 -19.07 8.86
CA LYS A 153 -33.32 -18.34 7.63
C LYS A 153 -32.96 -16.85 7.74
N GLN A 154 -33.31 -16.20 8.85
CA GLN A 154 -32.98 -14.79 9.06
C GLN A 154 -31.46 -14.57 9.11
N LEU A 155 -30.72 -15.41 9.85
CA LEU A 155 -29.26 -15.30 9.93
C LEU A 155 -28.57 -15.45 8.57
N ILE A 156 -29.08 -16.32 7.70
CA ILE A 156 -28.58 -16.48 6.32
C ILE A 156 -28.87 -15.22 5.49
N ALA A 157 -30.06 -14.62 5.62
CA ALA A 157 -30.39 -13.37 4.95
C ALA A 157 -29.48 -12.22 5.41
N ASP A 158 -29.30 -12.08 6.74
CA ASP A 158 -28.44 -11.06 7.34
C ASP A 158 -26.98 -11.21 6.85
N LEU A 159 -26.46 -12.44 6.75
CA LEU A 159 -25.13 -12.72 6.18
C LEU A 159 -25.01 -12.25 4.73
N PHE A 160 -26.03 -12.51 3.90
CA PHE A 160 -26.03 -12.13 2.50
C PHE A 160 -26.01 -10.60 2.32
N ASP A 161 -26.80 -9.89 3.13
CA ASP A 161 -26.84 -8.42 3.12
C ASP A 161 -25.50 -7.81 3.54
N VAL A 162 -24.89 -8.35 4.60
CA VAL A 162 -23.55 -7.90 5.06
C VAL A 162 -22.48 -8.20 4.01
N SER A 163 -22.47 -9.39 3.41
CA SER A 163 -21.51 -9.75 2.35
C SER A 163 -21.59 -8.80 1.15
N LYS A 164 -22.80 -8.33 0.82
CA LYS A 164 -23.04 -7.37 -0.26
C LYS A 164 -22.58 -5.96 0.12
N ALA A 165 -22.75 -5.54 1.37
CA ALA A 165 -22.26 -4.27 1.86
C ALA A 165 -20.73 -4.20 1.85
N VAL A 166 -20.06 -5.23 2.37
CA VAL A 166 -18.58 -5.33 2.37
C VAL A 166 -18.02 -5.30 0.94
N SER A 167 -18.70 -5.88 -0.03
CA SER A 167 -18.26 -5.86 -1.44
C SER A 167 -18.46 -4.50 -2.12
N ARG A 168 -19.36 -3.64 -1.63
CA ARG A 168 -19.64 -2.31 -2.21
C ARG A 168 -18.70 -1.21 -1.72
N GLU A 169 -18.13 -1.34 -0.51
CA GLU A 169 -17.05 -0.44 -0.06
C GLU A 169 -15.75 -0.63 -0.89
N MET A 170 -15.67 -1.66 -1.74
CA MET A 170 -14.48 -2.02 -2.53
C MET A 170 -14.44 -1.40 -3.94
N THR A 171 -15.42 -0.57 -4.32
CA THR A 171 -15.40 0.17 -5.59
C THR A 171 -15.41 1.68 -5.29
N PRO A 172 -14.29 2.40 -5.52
CA PRO A 172 -14.31 3.86 -5.54
C PRO A 172 -15.13 4.40 -6.72
#